data_AF-A0A837APB7-F1
#
_entry.id   AF-A0A837APB7-F1
#
_cell.length_a   1.000
_cell.length_b   1.000
_cell.length_c   1.000
_cell.angle_alpha   90.00
_cell.angle_beta   90.00
_cell.angle_gamma   90.00
#
_symmetry.space_group_name_H-M   'P 1'
#
loop_
_entity.id
_entity.type
_entity.pdbx_description
1 polymer ?
#
loop_
_entity_poly.entity_id
_entity_poly.type
_entity_poly.pdbx_seq_one_letter_code
_entity_poly.pdbx_strand_id
1 'polypeptide(L)'
;WVDVGSTGERLFSRLPSGHYTLEVQGHTADGIWSASQTLRFQVLPPWWLSPWGLSLLALLTLCVIAAAILLYRRRLRRLTAWQLAVHKQELAEQASLAKTRFLATLGHEVRTPMTGVLGMSELLLKTSQDATQRSYTESIRRAGAHLLRLVNDALDLARIESGRLELDFEPFSVRQLVAEVEALMAPLAQERGLRFSLEIGLLGDITASGDSTRIRQILL
;
A
#
# COMPACT_ATOMS: atom_id res chain seq x y z
N TRP A 1 65.43 39.66 -34.10
CA TRP A 1 66.03 40.68 -33.21
C TRP A 1 65.08 41.84 -33.13
N VAL A 2 64.76 42.29 -31.93
CA VAL A 2 63.83 43.39 -31.73
C VAL A 2 64.43 44.26 -30.63
N ASP A 3 64.63 45.53 -30.96
CA ASP A 3 65.22 46.52 -30.06
C ASP A 3 64.17 46.98 -29.04
N VAL A 4 64.55 47.06 -27.76
CA VAL A 4 63.66 47.37 -26.63
C VAL A 4 63.95 48.77 -26.04
N GLY A 5 64.96 49.48 -26.57
CA GLY A 5 65.33 50.81 -26.08
C GLY A 5 65.74 50.83 -24.60
N SER A 6 65.76 52.03 -23.99
CA SER A 6 66.31 52.27 -22.64
C SER A 6 65.44 51.78 -21.48
N THR A 7 64.22 51.31 -21.75
CA THR A 7 63.23 50.91 -20.74
C THR A 7 63.48 49.50 -20.16
N GLY A 8 64.29 48.67 -20.82
CA GLY A 8 64.74 47.36 -20.30
C GLY A 8 63.67 46.26 -20.15
N GLU A 9 62.38 46.58 -20.26
CA GLU A 9 61.28 45.65 -20.07
C GLU A 9 60.57 45.30 -21.39
N ARG A 10 60.30 44.00 -21.58
CA ARG A 10 59.44 43.53 -22.67
C ARG A 10 58.46 42.49 -22.17
N LEU A 11 57.18 42.79 -22.33
CA LEU A 11 56.09 41.89 -22.00
C LEU A 11 55.74 40.98 -23.20
N PHE A 12 55.72 39.67 -22.96
CA PHE A 12 55.19 38.67 -23.90
C PHE A 12 53.85 38.14 -23.35
N SER A 13 52.74 38.76 -23.72
CA SER A 13 51.41 38.48 -23.14
C SER A 13 50.74 37.19 -23.64
N ARG A 14 51.23 36.60 -24.74
CA ARG A 14 50.67 35.37 -25.34
C ARG A 14 51.79 34.50 -25.89
N LEU A 15 52.43 33.73 -25.02
CA LEU A 15 53.31 32.64 -25.41
C LEU A 15 52.51 31.33 -25.41
N PRO A 16 52.40 30.64 -26.56
CA PRO A 16 51.86 29.28 -26.62
C PRO A 16 52.63 28.33 -25.69
N SER A 17 52.06 27.15 -25.40
CA SER A 17 52.80 26.13 -24.64
C SER A 17 53.97 25.60 -25.46
N GLY A 18 55.17 25.57 -24.89
CA GLY A 18 56.37 25.18 -25.62
C GLY A 18 57.66 25.42 -24.83
N HIS A 19 58.77 25.03 -25.43
CA HIS A 19 60.11 25.30 -24.92
C HIS A 19 60.63 26.57 -25.60
N TYR A 20 60.99 27.56 -24.80
CA TYR A 20 61.48 28.84 -25.29
C TYR A 20 62.91 29.06 -24.81
N THR A 21 63.75 29.54 -25.73
CA THR A 21 65.07 30.05 -25.41
C THR A 21 65.05 31.55 -25.66
N LEU A 22 65.26 32.33 -24.61
CA LEU A 22 65.39 33.77 -24.69
C LEU A 22 66.87 34.12 -24.72
N GLU A 23 67.31 34.76 -25.80
CA GLU A 23 68.66 35.28 -25.94
C GLU A 23 68.64 36.81 -25.73
N VAL A 24 69.48 37.30 -24.83
CA VAL A 24 69.55 38.73 -24.48
C VAL A 24 70.98 39.23 -24.63
N GLN A 25 71.13 40.32 -25.37
CA GLN A 25 72.37 41.06 -25.53
C GLN A 25 72.08 42.55 -25.29
N GLY A 26 72.95 43.21 -24.53
CA GLY A 26 72.94 44.67 -24.38
C GLY A 26 74.04 45.30 -25.20
N HIS A 27 73.89 46.57 -25.57
CA HIS A 27 74.99 47.38 -26.09
C HIS A 27 75.19 48.59 -25.18
N THR A 28 76.44 48.98 -25.00
CA THR A 28 76.81 50.23 -24.31
C THR A 28 76.75 51.41 -25.29
N ALA A 29 76.68 52.65 -24.77
CA ALA A 29 76.58 53.85 -25.60
C ALA A 29 77.75 54.00 -26.61
N ASP A 30 78.90 53.39 -26.30
CA ASP A 30 80.10 53.36 -27.15
C ASP A 30 80.06 52.27 -28.24
N GLY A 31 78.93 51.56 -28.39
CA GLY A 31 78.70 50.57 -29.46
C GLY A 31 79.23 49.16 -29.18
N ILE A 32 79.69 48.87 -27.95
CA ILE A 32 80.19 47.54 -27.58
C ILE A 32 79.03 46.67 -27.09
N TRP A 33 78.82 45.52 -27.75
CA TRP A 33 77.82 44.52 -27.39
C TRP A 33 78.30 43.58 -26.26
N SER A 34 77.43 43.25 -25.32
CA SER A 34 77.67 42.27 -24.27
C SER A 34 77.58 40.84 -24.80
N ALA A 35 78.21 39.88 -24.11
CA ALA A 35 78.01 38.46 -24.38
C ALA A 35 76.52 38.09 -24.30
N SER A 36 76.05 37.22 -25.20
CA SER A 36 74.66 36.75 -25.20
C SER A 36 74.39 35.92 -23.95
N GLN A 37 73.41 36.33 -23.15
CA GLN A 37 72.89 35.50 -22.08
C GLN A 37 71.67 34.74 -22.59
N THR A 38 71.62 33.43 -22.32
CA THR A 38 70.53 32.56 -22.75
C THR A 38 69.73 32.07 -21.55
N LEU A 39 68.42 32.30 -21.54
CA LEU A 39 67.49 31.83 -20.52
C LEU A 39 66.51 30.84 -21.15
N ARG A 40 66.49 29.61 -20.63
CA ARG A 40 65.57 28.57 -21.08
C ARG A 40 64.41 28.47 -20.11
N PHE A 41 63.19 28.58 -20.61
CA PHE A 41 61.99 28.39 -19.80
C PHE A 41 60.93 27.63 -20.60
N GLN A 42 60.01 27.00 -19.88
CA GLN A 42 58.95 26.20 -20.47
C GLN A 42 57.60 26.78 -20.05
N VAL A 43 56.74 27.03 -21.04
CA VAL A 43 55.34 27.39 -20.80
C VAL A 43 54.55 26.09 -20.83
N LEU A 44 54.09 25.64 -19.66
CA LEU A 44 53.30 24.41 -19.54
C LEU A 44 51.94 24.60 -20.25
N PRO A 45 51.43 23.56 -20.95
CA PRO A 45 50.10 23.62 -21.51
C PRO A 45 49.06 23.78 -20.39
N PRO A 46 47.91 24.38 -20.70
CA PRO A 46 46.80 24.41 -19.77
C PRO A 46 46.47 23.01 -19.26
N TRP A 47 46.19 22.90 -17.96
CA TRP A 47 45.98 21.61 -17.29
C TRP A 47 44.84 20.77 -17.90
N TRP A 48 43.85 21.39 -18.55
CA TRP A 48 42.76 20.70 -19.25
C TRP A 48 43.19 20.01 -20.56
N LEU A 49 44.35 20.37 -21.13
CA LEU A 49 44.96 19.70 -22.30
C LEU A 49 46.00 18.64 -21.89
N SER A 50 46.28 18.51 -20.60
CA SER A 50 47.11 17.42 -20.08
C SER A 50 46.35 16.09 -20.20
N PRO A 51 47.03 14.96 -20.51
CA PRO A 51 46.42 13.64 -20.51
C PRO A 51 45.62 13.33 -19.23
N TRP A 52 46.14 13.75 -18.08
CA TRP A 52 45.45 13.60 -16.79
C TRP A 52 44.16 14.41 -16.69
N GLY A 53 44.13 15.62 -17.27
CA GLY A 53 42.94 16.48 -17.31
C GLY A 53 41.85 15.89 -18.21
N LEU A 54 42.23 15.37 -19.37
CA LEU A 54 41.30 14.68 -20.28
C LEU A 54 40.75 13.40 -19.65
N SER A 55 41.59 12.60 -18.98
CA SER A 55 41.13 11.41 -18.24
C SER A 55 40.15 11.77 -17.12
N LEU A 56 40.38 12.85 -16.38
CA LEU A 56 39.45 13.32 -15.34
C LEU A 56 38.11 13.74 -15.94
N LEU A 57 38.12 14.51 -17.04
CA LEU A 57 36.90 14.92 -17.74
C LEU A 57 36.13 13.72 -18.29
N ALA A 58 36.82 12.76 -18.91
CA ALA A 58 36.20 11.53 -19.41
C ALA A 58 35.59 10.68 -18.29
N LEU A 59 36.26 10.60 -17.13
CA LEU A 59 35.71 9.93 -15.96
C LEU A 59 34.47 10.65 -15.43
N LEU A 60 34.51 11.99 -15.36
CA LEU A 60 33.39 12.81 -14.90
C LEU A 60 32.18 12.68 -15.83
N THR A 61 32.37 12.72 -17.14
CA THR A 61 31.29 12.50 -18.11
C THR A 61 30.72 11.08 -17.99
N LEU A 62 31.57 10.06 -17.82
CA LEU A 62 31.12 8.69 -17.60
C LEU A 62 30.30 8.57 -16.29
N CYS A 63 30.73 9.19 -15.21
CA CYS A 63 30.00 9.23 -13.94
C CYS A 63 28.64 9.93 -14.10
N VAL A 64 28.57 11.05 -14.82
CA VAL A 64 27.32 11.77 -15.09
C VAL A 64 26.37 10.90 -15.93
N ILE A 65 26.86 10.24 -16.98
CA ILE A 65 26.07 9.32 -17.81
C ILE A 65 25.57 8.14 -16.97
N ALA A 66 26.42 7.53 -16.16
CA ALA A 66 26.04 6.43 -15.27
C ALA A 66 24.98 6.87 -14.26
N ALA A 67 25.15 8.05 -13.64
CA ALA A 67 24.17 8.62 -12.72
C ALA A 67 22.82 8.87 -13.42
N ALA A 68 22.83 9.46 -14.62
CA ALA A 68 21.63 9.69 -15.42
C ALA A 68 20.89 8.39 -15.75
N ILE A 69 21.62 7.33 -16.15
CA ILE A 69 21.05 6.01 -16.42
C ILE A 69 20.44 5.40 -15.16
N LEU A 70 21.12 5.47 -14.01
CA LEU A 70 20.62 4.95 -12.74
C LEU A 70 19.36 5.68 -12.27
N LEU A 71 19.33 7.01 -12.39
CA LEU A 71 18.16 7.83 -12.06
C LEU A 71 16.99 7.54 -13.00
N TYR A 72 17.24 7.42 -14.30
CA TYR A 72 16.23 7.04 -15.28
C TYR A 72 15.65 5.66 -14.99
N ARG A 73 16.51 4.65 -14.73
CA ARG A 73 16.09 3.31 -14.34
C ARG A 73 15.28 3.31 -13.04
N ARG A 74 15.69 4.09 -12.04
CA ARG A 74 14.93 4.25 -10.77
C ARG A 74 13.55 4.86 -11.02
N ARG A 75 13.47 5.90 -11.86
CA ARG A 75 12.20 6.55 -12.21
C ARG A 75 11.27 5.57 -12.92
N LEU A 76 11.77 4.83 -13.90
CA LEU A 76 10.97 3.86 -14.66
C LEU A 76 10.46 2.73 -13.77
N ARG A 77 11.30 2.19 -12.87
CA ARG A 77 10.90 1.17 -11.88
C ARG A 77 9.80 1.67 -10.94
N ARG A 78 9.83 2.95 -10.54
CA ARG A 78 8.79 3.53 -9.70
C ARG A 78 7.45 3.62 -10.43
N LEU A 79 7.47 4.03 -11.70
CA LEU A 79 6.27 4.12 -12.52
C LEU A 79 5.64 2.73 -12.74
N THR A 80 6.43 1.73 -13.11
CA THR A 80 5.91 0.37 -13.33
C THR A 80 5.44 -0.28 -12.03
N ALA A 81 6.16 -0.09 -10.93
CA ALA A 81 5.73 -0.59 -9.62
C ALA A 81 4.41 0.06 -9.17
N TRP A 82 4.24 1.36 -9.41
CA TRP A 82 3.00 2.08 -9.10
C TRP A 82 1.83 1.57 -9.95
N GLN A 83 2.01 1.41 -11.27
CA GLN A 83 0.98 0.84 -12.15
C GLN A 83 0.59 -0.58 -11.74
N LEU A 84 1.58 -1.43 -11.42
CA LEU A 84 1.31 -2.80 -10.97
C LEU A 84 0.56 -2.81 -9.63
N ALA A 85 0.90 -1.91 -8.71
CA ALA A 85 0.22 -1.78 -7.43
C ALA A 85 -1.24 -1.34 -7.61
N VAL A 86 -1.49 -0.32 -8.43
CA VAL A 86 -2.85 0.15 -8.75
C VAL A 86 -3.66 -0.96 -9.41
N HIS A 87 -3.11 -1.63 -10.43
CA HIS A 87 -3.82 -2.71 -11.11
C HIS A 87 -4.14 -3.89 -10.19
N LYS A 88 -3.21 -4.26 -9.28
CA LYS A 88 -3.47 -5.29 -8.25
C LYS A 88 -4.56 -4.86 -7.28
N GLN A 89 -4.58 -3.59 -6.89
CA GLN A 89 -5.62 -3.03 -6.02
C GLN A 89 -6.99 -3.07 -6.70
N GLU A 90 -7.08 -2.62 -7.96
CA GLU A 90 -8.31 -2.67 -8.75
C GLU A 90 -8.83 -4.11 -8.93
N LEU A 91 -7.95 -5.06 -9.24
CA LEU A 91 -8.33 -6.48 -9.35
C LEU A 91 -8.84 -7.04 -8.01
N ALA A 92 -8.18 -6.70 -6.91
CA ALA A 92 -8.60 -7.14 -5.57
C ALA A 92 -9.96 -6.55 -5.20
N GLU A 93 -10.20 -5.27 -5.51
CA GLU A 93 -11.47 -4.60 -5.28
C GLU A 93 -12.59 -5.19 -6.14
N GLN A 94 -12.34 -5.42 -7.43
CA GLN A 94 -13.30 -6.08 -8.33
C GLN A 94 -13.63 -7.49 -7.85
N ALA A 95 -12.63 -8.28 -7.43
CA ALA A 95 -12.84 -9.61 -6.88
C ALA A 95 -13.68 -9.58 -5.59
N SER A 96 -13.42 -8.62 -4.70
CA SER A 96 -14.20 -8.41 -3.47
C SER A 96 -15.66 -8.07 -3.80
N LEU A 97 -15.89 -7.11 -4.71
CA LEU A 97 -17.22 -6.72 -5.15
C LEU A 97 -17.98 -7.89 -5.81
N ALA A 98 -17.31 -8.67 -6.65
CA ALA A 98 -17.88 -9.85 -7.29
C ALA A 98 -18.25 -10.91 -6.25
N LYS A 99 -17.37 -11.19 -5.28
CA LYS A 99 -17.62 -12.13 -4.17
C LYS A 99 -18.86 -11.72 -3.38
N THR A 100 -18.99 -10.46 -2.99
CA THR A 100 -20.17 -10.01 -2.23
C THR A 100 -21.45 -10.11 -3.05
N ARG A 101 -21.43 -9.72 -4.34
CA ARG A 101 -22.62 -9.82 -5.21
C ARG A 101 -23.05 -11.27 -5.41
N PHE A 102 -22.09 -12.15 -5.67
CA PHE A 102 -22.36 -13.59 -5.82
C PHE A 102 -23.00 -14.17 -4.55
N LEU A 103 -22.43 -13.86 -3.38
CA LEU A 103 -22.99 -14.32 -2.11
C LEU A 103 -24.39 -13.76 -1.86
N ALA A 104 -24.62 -12.47 -2.15
CA ALA A 104 -25.95 -11.86 -2.04
C ALA A 104 -27.00 -12.57 -2.89
N THR A 105 -26.69 -12.82 -4.17
CA THR A 105 -27.59 -13.55 -5.08
C THR A 105 -27.87 -14.96 -4.58
N LEU A 106 -26.81 -15.73 -4.24
CA LEU A 106 -26.97 -17.07 -3.67
C LEU A 106 -27.82 -17.07 -2.40
N GLY A 107 -27.64 -16.07 -1.55
CA GLY A 107 -28.42 -15.91 -0.33
C GLY A 107 -29.92 -15.84 -0.59
N HIS A 108 -30.33 -15.05 -1.58
CA HIS A 108 -31.73 -14.96 -1.99
C HIS A 108 -32.24 -16.24 -2.66
N GLU A 109 -31.41 -16.85 -3.53
CA GLU A 109 -31.74 -18.09 -4.24
C GLU A 109 -31.84 -19.30 -3.31
N VAL A 110 -31.10 -19.33 -2.21
CA VAL A 110 -31.18 -20.39 -1.19
C VAL A 110 -32.31 -20.12 -0.19
N ARG A 111 -32.51 -18.85 0.21
CA ARG A 111 -33.55 -18.49 1.19
C ARG A 111 -34.94 -18.88 0.73
N THR A 112 -35.30 -18.60 -0.52
CA THR A 112 -36.64 -18.87 -1.06
C THR A 112 -37.03 -20.36 -0.98
N PRO A 113 -36.26 -21.31 -1.54
CA PRO A 113 -36.59 -22.72 -1.43
C PRO A 113 -36.49 -23.22 0.02
N MET A 114 -35.56 -22.71 0.82
CA MET A 114 -35.44 -23.11 2.23
C MET A 114 -36.63 -22.69 3.08
N THR A 115 -37.16 -21.49 2.89
CA THR A 115 -38.39 -21.06 3.55
C THR A 115 -39.56 -21.96 3.16
N GLY A 116 -39.62 -22.41 1.90
CA GLY A 116 -40.59 -23.41 1.44
C GLY A 116 -40.43 -24.75 2.16
N VAL A 117 -39.22 -25.31 2.21
CA VAL A 117 -38.94 -26.58 2.91
C VAL A 117 -39.27 -26.49 4.40
N LEU A 118 -38.90 -25.39 5.05
CA LEU A 118 -39.20 -25.15 6.47
C LEU A 118 -40.71 -25.04 6.70
N GLY A 119 -41.42 -24.26 5.90
CA GLY A 119 -42.88 -24.14 5.98
C GLY A 119 -43.59 -25.47 5.77
N MET A 120 -43.17 -26.27 4.78
CA MET A 120 -43.74 -27.60 4.55
C MET A 120 -43.43 -28.57 5.69
N SER A 121 -42.22 -28.52 6.26
CA SER A 121 -41.88 -29.32 7.43
C SER A 121 -42.72 -28.93 8.66
N GLU A 122 -43.04 -27.65 8.82
CA GLU A 122 -43.87 -27.15 9.91
C GLU A 122 -45.34 -27.51 9.75
N LEU A 123 -45.85 -27.51 8.51
CA LEU A 123 -47.19 -28.03 8.19
C LEU A 123 -47.27 -29.54 8.43
N LEU A 124 -46.25 -30.31 8.00
CA LEU A 124 -46.18 -31.74 8.28
C LEU A 124 -46.22 -32.00 9.78
N LEU A 125 -45.44 -31.29 10.60
CA LEU A 125 -45.44 -31.46 12.06
C LEU A 125 -46.81 -31.24 12.72
N LYS A 126 -47.76 -30.59 12.04
CA LYS A 126 -49.14 -30.39 12.50
C LYS A 126 -50.10 -31.51 12.08
N THR A 127 -49.67 -32.47 11.26
CA THR A 127 -50.48 -33.64 10.88
C THR A 127 -50.26 -34.84 11.81
N SER A 128 -51.11 -35.86 11.73
CA SER A 128 -50.84 -37.14 12.39
C SER A 128 -49.60 -37.80 11.76
N GLN A 129 -48.66 -38.19 12.60
CA GLN A 129 -47.43 -38.86 12.22
C GLN A 129 -47.09 -39.93 13.25
N ASP A 130 -46.45 -41.01 12.83
CA ASP A 130 -45.79 -41.91 13.76
C ASP A 130 -44.50 -41.30 14.33
N ALA A 131 -43.92 -41.95 15.35
CA ALA A 131 -42.72 -41.46 16.03
C ALA A 131 -41.50 -41.33 15.09
N THR A 132 -41.39 -42.22 14.09
CA THR A 132 -40.27 -42.24 13.15
C THR A 132 -40.40 -41.10 12.13
N GLN A 133 -41.60 -40.91 11.58
CA GLN A 133 -41.94 -39.80 10.68
C GLN A 133 -41.70 -38.44 11.35
N ARG A 134 -42.14 -38.31 12.61
CA ARG A 134 -41.93 -37.09 13.39
C ARG A 134 -40.45 -36.78 13.56
N SER A 135 -39.65 -37.79 13.91
CA SER A 135 -38.19 -37.66 14.03
C SER A 135 -37.53 -37.21 12.72
N TYR A 136 -37.98 -37.74 11.58
CA TYR A 136 -37.49 -37.30 10.26
C TYR A 136 -37.89 -35.86 9.95
N THR A 137 -39.15 -35.47 10.16
CA THR A 137 -39.60 -34.08 9.90
C THR A 137 -38.88 -33.08 10.79
N GLU A 138 -38.69 -33.39 12.08
CA GLU A 138 -37.91 -32.55 13.00
C GLU A 138 -36.43 -32.44 12.57
N SER A 139 -35.85 -33.51 12.05
CA SER A 139 -34.47 -33.52 11.55
C SER A 139 -34.32 -32.68 10.29
N ILE A 140 -35.25 -32.77 9.32
CA ILE A 140 -35.29 -31.90 8.13
C ILE A 140 -35.41 -30.43 8.55
N ARG A 141 -36.34 -30.12 9.47
CA ARG A 141 -36.54 -28.74 9.96
C ARG A 141 -35.27 -28.19 10.62
N ARG A 142 -34.63 -28.96 11.51
CA ARG A 142 -33.38 -28.55 12.18
C ARG A 142 -32.24 -28.34 11.19
N ALA A 143 -32.07 -29.25 10.23
CA ALA A 143 -31.04 -29.13 9.20
C ALA A 143 -31.27 -27.89 8.31
N GLY A 144 -32.53 -27.65 7.91
CA GLY A 144 -32.89 -26.48 7.11
C GLY A 144 -32.67 -25.15 7.83
N ALA A 145 -33.07 -25.07 9.11
CA ALA A 145 -32.85 -23.89 9.93
C ALA A 145 -31.35 -23.63 10.15
N HIS A 146 -30.56 -24.69 10.31
CA HIS A 146 -29.10 -24.56 10.42
C HIS A 146 -28.47 -24.07 9.12
N LEU A 147 -28.85 -24.61 7.96
CA LEU A 147 -28.35 -24.15 6.66
C LEU A 147 -28.67 -22.67 6.42
N LEU A 148 -29.89 -22.24 6.75
CA LEU A 148 -30.28 -20.84 6.58
C LEU A 148 -29.46 -19.90 7.47
N ARG A 149 -29.14 -20.31 8.71
CA ARG A 149 -28.20 -19.57 9.57
C ARG A 149 -26.83 -19.45 8.94
N LEU A 150 -26.24 -20.56 8.48
CA LEU A 150 -24.91 -20.54 7.84
C LEU A 150 -24.87 -19.62 6.61
N VAL A 151 -25.93 -19.63 5.80
CA VAL A 151 -26.05 -18.73 4.63
C VAL A 151 -26.13 -17.26 5.07
N ASN A 152 -26.93 -16.95 6.09
CA ASN A 152 -27.03 -15.59 6.62
C ASN A 152 -25.70 -15.13 7.24
N ASP A 153 -24.99 -15.99 7.97
CA ASP A 153 -23.68 -15.67 8.55
C ASP A 153 -22.64 -15.41 7.46
N ALA A 154 -22.64 -16.20 6.38
CA ALA A 154 -21.76 -15.98 5.23
C ALA A 154 -22.07 -14.66 4.49
N LEU A 155 -23.34 -14.29 4.37
CA LEU A 155 -23.77 -13.01 3.82
C LEU A 155 -23.32 -11.83 4.68
N ASP A 156 -23.51 -11.92 6.00
CA ASP A 156 -23.11 -10.87 6.93
C ASP A 156 -21.59 -10.69 6.91
N LEU A 157 -20.81 -11.78 6.91
CA LEU A 157 -19.36 -11.72 6.75
C LEU A 157 -18.95 -11.01 5.44
N ALA A 158 -19.60 -11.32 4.33
CA ALA A 158 -19.31 -10.69 3.04
C ALA A 158 -19.64 -9.19 3.00
N ARG A 159 -20.66 -8.74 3.74
CA ARG A 159 -21.00 -7.33 3.91
C ARG A 159 -19.95 -6.62 4.77
N ILE A 160 -19.48 -7.26 5.84
CA ILE A 160 -18.43 -6.75 6.72
C ILE A 160 -17.10 -6.59 5.94
N GLU A 161 -16.65 -7.62 5.22
CA GLU A 161 -15.41 -7.59 4.43
C GLU A 161 -15.42 -6.51 3.34
N SER A 162 -16.60 -6.16 2.81
CA SER A 162 -16.75 -5.11 1.80
C SER A 162 -17.06 -3.72 2.37
N GLY A 163 -17.08 -3.56 3.69
CA GLY A 163 -17.40 -2.29 4.35
C GLY A 163 -18.83 -1.79 4.11
N ARG A 164 -19.73 -2.69 3.69
CA ARG A 164 -21.15 -2.39 3.37
C ARG A 164 -22.12 -2.88 4.44
N LEU A 165 -21.62 -3.22 5.63
CA LEU A 165 -22.50 -3.48 6.76
C LEU A 165 -23.06 -2.14 7.25
N GLU A 166 -24.33 -1.91 6.98
CA GLU A 166 -25.08 -0.82 7.58
C GLU A 166 -25.61 -1.29 8.94
N LEU A 167 -25.39 -0.47 9.97
CA LEU A 167 -25.94 -0.70 11.31
C LEU A 167 -27.20 0.15 11.47
N ASP A 168 -28.26 -0.48 11.96
CA ASP A 168 -29.51 0.22 12.21
C ASP A 168 -29.50 0.83 13.63
N PHE A 169 -29.33 2.15 13.72
CA PHE A 169 -29.22 2.84 15.02
C PHE A 169 -30.59 3.27 15.52
N GLU A 170 -31.21 2.42 16.34
CA GLU A 170 -32.49 2.72 16.99
C GLU A 170 -32.34 2.76 18.52
N PRO A 171 -33.16 3.56 19.23
CA PRO A 171 -33.26 3.46 20.68
C PRO A 171 -33.87 2.12 21.10
N PHE A 172 -33.21 1.38 21.98
CA PHE A 172 -33.71 0.10 22.50
C PHE A 172 -33.49 -0.04 24.02
N SER A 173 -34.37 -0.80 24.67
CA SER A 173 -34.23 -1.13 26.10
C SER A 173 -33.20 -2.25 26.27
N VAL A 174 -32.12 -1.96 27.00
CA VAL A 174 -31.08 -2.97 27.32
C VAL A 174 -31.68 -4.11 28.14
N ARG A 175 -32.58 -3.80 29.08
CA ARG A 175 -33.25 -4.80 29.92
C ARG A 175 -34.08 -5.77 29.08
N GLN A 176 -34.83 -5.25 28.11
CA GLN A 176 -35.65 -6.08 27.24
C GLN A 176 -34.79 -6.96 26.33
N LEU A 177 -33.73 -6.40 25.74
CA LEU A 177 -32.79 -7.14 24.90
C LEU A 177 -32.18 -8.35 25.66
N VAL A 178 -31.72 -8.12 26.89
CA VAL A 178 -31.09 -9.16 27.69
C VAL A 178 -32.11 -10.20 28.17
N ALA A 179 -33.34 -9.79 28.49
CA ALA A 179 -34.42 -10.72 28.83
C ALA A 179 -34.78 -11.64 27.65
N GLU A 180 -34.77 -11.10 26.42
CA GLU A 180 -34.98 -11.90 25.21
C GLU A 180 -33.85 -12.92 24.98
N VAL A 181 -32.60 -12.56 25.29
CA VAL A 181 -31.45 -13.50 25.25
C VAL A 181 -31.61 -14.60 26.30
N GLU A 182 -31.97 -14.25 27.54
CA GLU A 182 -32.22 -15.23 28.60
C GLU A 182 -33.32 -16.21 28.23
N ALA A 183 -34.43 -15.73 27.67
CA ALA A 183 -35.54 -16.57 27.22
C ALA A 183 -35.13 -17.59 26.15
N LEU A 184 -34.13 -17.26 25.32
CA LEU A 184 -33.60 -18.15 24.28
C LEU A 184 -32.54 -19.13 24.82
N MET A 185 -31.67 -18.68 25.73
CA MET A 185 -30.53 -19.46 26.23
C MET A 185 -30.86 -20.36 27.42
N ALA A 186 -31.78 -19.96 28.30
CA ALA A 186 -32.13 -20.75 29.49
C ALA A 186 -32.64 -22.17 29.14
N PRO A 187 -33.54 -22.37 28.14
CA PRO A 187 -33.98 -23.71 27.75
C PRO A 187 -32.83 -24.55 27.17
N LEU A 188 -31.97 -23.94 26.34
CA LEU A 188 -30.81 -24.62 25.73
C LEU A 188 -29.79 -25.06 26.78
N ALA A 189 -29.54 -24.22 27.79
CA ALA A 189 -28.66 -24.54 28.90
C ALA A 189 -29.24 -25.68 29.74
N GLN A 190 -30.54 -25.65 30.02
CA GLN A 190 -31.23 -26.69 30.77
C GLN A 190 -31.21 -28.05 30.04
N GLU A 191 -31.45 -28.07 28.73
CA GLU A 191 -31.31 -29.27 27.90
C GLU A 191 -29.90 -29.87 27.95
N ARG A 192 -28.88 -29.02 28.14
CA ARG A 192 -27.47 -29.42 28.26
C ARG A 192 -27.01 -29.65 29.70
N GLY A 193 -27.88 -29.51 30.70
CA GLY A 193 -27.54 -29.64 32.11
C GLY A 193 -26.59 -28.55 32.62
N LEU A 194 -26.56 -27.39 31.98
CA LEU A 194 -25.71 -26.25 32.34
C LEU A 194 -26.50 -25.26 33.22
N ARG A 195 -25.82 -24.68 34.23
CA ARG A 195 -26.36 -23.56 35.00
C ARG A 195 -26.18 -22.28 34.19
N PHE A 196 -27.30 -21.62 33.87
CA PHE A 196 -27.33 -20.29 33.25
C PHE A 196 -27.88 -19.29 34.27
N SER A 197 -27.17 -18.18 34.48
CA SER A 197 -27.56 -17.11 35.41
C SER A 197 -27.29 -15.76 34.77
N LEU A 198 -28.27 -14.87 34.86
CA LEU A 198 -28.18 -13.52 34.36
C LEU A 198 -28.17 -12.53 35.53
N GLU A 199 -27.16 -11.66 35.60
CA GLU A 199 -27.07 -10.58 36.58
C GLU A 199 -27.03 -9.22 35.86
N ILE A 200 -28.01 -8.38 36.16
CA ILE A 200 -28.11 -7.02 35.59
C ILE A 200 -27.76 -6.01 36.68
N GLY A 201 -26.53 -5.47 36.64
CA GLY A 201 -26.06 -4.43 37.57
C GLY A 201 -26.53 -3.00 37.23
N LEU A 202 -27.47 -2.85 36.29
CA LEU A 202 -27.94 -1.55 35.82
C LEU A 202 -29.09 -1.04 36.70
N LEU A 203 -28.93 0.17 37.25
CA LEU A 203 -29.96 0.86 38.02
C LEU A 203 -30.97 1.52 37.06
N GLY A 204 -32.22 1.05 37.07
CA GLY A 204 -33.32 1.58 36.26
C GLY A 204 -33.46 0.97 34.87
N ASP A 205 -34.31 1.60 34.04
CA ASP A 205 -34.47 1.26 32.63
C ASP A 205 -33.52 2.10 31.78
N ILE A 206 -32.50 1.44 31.25
CA ILE A 206 -31.49 2.07 30.40
C ILE A 206 -31.88 1.84 28.95
N THR A 207 -32.06 2.95 28.24
CA THR A 207 -32.20 2.96 26.78
C THR A 207 -30.82 3.22 26.17
N ALA A 208 -30.39 2.33 25.28
CA ALA A 208 -29.19 2.50 24.47
C ALA A 208 -29.59 2.82 23.03
N SER A 209 -28.69 3.44 22.26
CA SER A 209 -28.89 3.66 20.81
C SER A 209 -27.92 2.77 20.04
N GLY A 210 -28.45 1.96 19.12
CA GLY A 210 -27.66 1.03 18.31
C GLY A 210 -28.51 -0.07 17.70
N ASP A 211 -27.84 -1.00 17.04
CA ASP A 211 -28.49 -2.14 16.38
C ASP A 211 -28.75 -3.26 17.38
N SER A 212 -29.96 -3.26 17.95
CA SER A 212 -30.38 -4.26 18.94
C SER A 212 -30.33 -5.69 18.40
N THR A 213 -30.53 -5.89 17.09
CA THR A 213 -30.50 -7.21 16.45
C THR A 213 -29.09 -7.75 16.43
N ARG A 214 -28.11 -6.91 16.07
CA ARG A 214 -26.69 -7.29 16.06
C ARG A 214 -26.13 -7.50 17.47
N ILE A 215 -26.50 -6.66 18.42
CA ILE A 215 -26.06 -6.85 19.81
C ILE A 215 -26.62 -8.17 20.37
N ARG A 216 -27.89 -8.49 20.09
CA ARG A 216 -28.47 -9.81 20.43
C ARG A 216 -27.66 -10.95 19.84
N GLN A 217 -27.28 -10.85 18.58
CA GLN A 217 -26.49 -11.85 17.88
C GLN A 217 -25.10 -12.05 18.50
N ILE A 218 -24.50 -11.00 19.08
CA ILE A 218 -23.23 -11.08 19.82
C ILE A 218 -23.41 -11.79 21.17
N LEU A 219 -24.57 -11.61 21.81
CA LEU A 219 -24.87 -12.19 23.12
C LEU A 219 -25.31 -13.67 23.06
N LEU A 220 -25.83 -14.12 21.92
CA LEU A 220 -26.25 -15.51 21.65
C LEU A 220 -25.08 -16.40 21.21
#